data_AF-A0A9E1K7H8-F1
#
_entry.id   AF-A0A9E1K7H8-F1
#
_cell.length_a   1.000
_cell.length_b   1.000
_cell.length_c   1.000
_cell.angle_alpha   90.00
_cell.angle_beta   90.00
_cell.angle_gamma   90.00
#
_symmetry.space_group_name_H-M   'P 1'
#
loop_
_entity.id
_entity.type
_entity.pdbx_description
1 polymer ?
#
loop_
_entity_poly.entity_id
_entity_poly.type
_entity_poly.pdbx_seq_one_letter_code
_entity_poly.pdbx_strand_id
1 'polypeptide(L)'
;TAITHRKNPIYLTTIVGKPPQEDFYLGKATERIFLPLMRTQLPEIIDMNMPAEGVFHNLVILSIDKRFPMQARRLMSALWGMGQMSFVKTIIVFDQDVDIQNTQKVIETLLNKIDFTHDLFFSEGILDVLNHASDKALYGSKLGIDATTKIEGEDESKIKSENNSKTASPLSEHVLESFTELTSCKILKQNDLHQVAFATLDKKKPQQGCKVIKKFMNDKKFSAITVFVLLENHENVNDASTVLWKILNNIDPKRDMYFFGNRVGIDVSCKTGEPDFKQYWPDEIEMSNNIKQIVDQKWTKMFDGK
;
A
#
# COMPACT_ATOMS: atom_id res chain seq x y z
N THR A 1 -16.22 33.46 -29.86
CA THR A 1 -16.04 32.72 -28.60
C THR A 1 -17.36 32.74 -27.85
N ALA A 2 -18.08 31.62 -27.77
CA ALA A 2 -19.37 31.54 -27.05
C ALA A 2 -19.50 30.17 -26.35
N ILE A 3 -20.18 30.14 -25.21
CA ILE A 3 -20.56 28.92 -24.49
C ILE A 3 -22.07 28.71 -24.70
N THR A 4 -22.47 27.52 -25.15
CA THR A 4 -23.88 27.15 -25.32
C THR A 4 -24.28 26.09 -24.29
N HIS A 5 -25.54 26.12 -23.85
CA HIS A 5 -26.08 25.12 -22.94
C HIS A 5 -27.60 24.99 -23.15
N ARG A 6 -28.17 23.89 -22.67
CA ARG A 6 -29.64 23.69 -22.65
C ARG A 6 -30.32 24.65 -21.67
N LYS A 7 -31.64 24.89 -21.84
CA LYS A 7 -32.45 25.55 -20.79
C LYS A 7 -32.35 24.75 -19.48
N ASN A 8 -32.15 25.43 -18.36
CA ASN A 8 -31.90 24.85 -17.03
C ASN A 8 -30.73 23.83 -17.05
N PRO A 9 -29.49 24.31 -17.30
CA PRO A 9 -28.35 23.42 -17.40
C PRO A 9 -28.04 22.73 -16.06
N ILE A 10 -27.49 21.53 -16.14
CA ILE A 10 -26.87 20.84 -15.01
C ILE A 10 -25.36 20.91 -15.25
N TYR A 11 -24.62 21.43 -14.28
CA TYR A 11 -23.16 21.44 -14.31
C TYR A 11 -22.64 20.16 -13.65
N LEU A 12 -22.12 19.25 -14.47
CA LEU A 12 -21.50 18.01 -14.02
C LEU A 12 -20.08 18.33 -13.54
N THR A 13 -19.78 18.02 -12.29
CA THR A 13 -18.46 18.21 -11.68
C THR A 13 -18.14 17.01 -10.79
N THR A 14 -16.86 16.69 -10.68
CA THR A 14 -16.35 15.68 -9.73
C THR A 14 -15.33 16.33 -8.81
N ILE A 15 -15.03 15.65 -7.71
CA ILE A 15 -14.01 16.02 -6.73
C ILE A 15 -13.18 14.76 -6.48
N VAL A 16 -11.86 14.93 -6.41
CA VAL A 16 -10.89 13.88 -6.08
C VAL A 16 -10.21 14.22 -4.77
N GLY A 17 -9.68 13.21 -4.08
CA GLY A 17 -9.07 13.36 -2.77
C GLY A 17 -8.72 12.01 -2.17
N LYS A 18 -8.75 11.93 -0.83
CA LYS A 18 -8.52 10.66 -0.13
C LYS A 18 -9.55 9.61 -0.59
N PRO A 19 -9.12 8.41 -1.01
CA PRO A 19 -10.01 7.40 -1.55
C PRO A 19 -10.95 6.83 -0.47
N PRO A 20 -12.10 6.25 -0.87
CA PRO A 20 -12.65 6.24 -2.23
C PRO A 20 -13.37 7.56 -2.58
N GLN A 21 -13.22 8.04 -3.81
CA GLN A 21 -14.02 9.11 -4.40
C GLN A 21 -14.71 8.60 -5.68
N GLU A 22 -15.43 9.46 -6.42
CA GLU A 22 -16.14 9.05 -7.65
C GLU A 22 -15.21 8.37 -8.67
N ASP A 23 -13.98 8.88 -8.80
CA ASP A 23 -12.94 8.34 -9.67
C ASP A 23 -12.64 6.87 -9.38
N PHE A 24 -12.64 6.43 -8.11
CA PHE A 24 -12.46 5.03 -7.72
C PHE A 24 -13.40 4.10 -8.47
N TYR A 25 -14.70 4.44 -8.52
CA TYR A 25 -15.69 3.60 -9.19
C TYR A 25 -15.53 3.61 -10.71
N LEU A 26 -15.12 4.74 -11.30
CA LEU A 26 -14.79 4.83 -12.72
C LEU A 26 -13.58 3.97 -13.08
N GLY A 27 -12.54 3.98 -12.25
CA GLY A 27 -11.39 3.11 -12.45
C GLY A 27 -11.69 1.64 -12.18
N LYS A 28 -12.60 1.32 -11.24
CA LYS A 28 -13.06 -0.06 -11.03
C LYS A 28 -13.83 -0.59 -12.23
N ALA A 29 -14.63 0.23 -12.91
CA ALA A 29 -15.24 -0.15 -14.19
C ALA A 29 -14.17 -0.36 -15.29
N THR A 30 -13.19 0.55 -15.36
CA THR A 30 -12.05 0.47 -16.29
C THR A 30 -11.29 -0.85 -16.10
N GLU A 31 -11.00 -1.25 -14.87
CA GLU A 31 -10.40 -2.54 -14.52
C GLU A 31 -11.09 -3.73 -15.20
N ARG A 32 -12.43 -3.78 -15.10
CA ARG A 32 -13.25 -4.87 -15.67
C ARG A 32 -13.28 -4.84 -17.20
N ILE A 33 -13.32 -3.65 -17.78
CA ILE A 33 -13.35 -3.45 -19.24
C ILE A 33 -12.01 -3.87 -19.87
N PHE A 34 -10.89 -3.56 -19.22
CA PHE A 34 -9.56 -3.84 -19.77
C PHE A 34 -9.05 -5.25 -19.45
N LEU A 35 -9.59 -5.94 -18.45
CA LEU A 35 -9.15 -7.30 -18.11
C LEU A 35 -9.20 -8.30 -19.29
N PRO A 36 -10.28 -8.40 -20.10
CA PRO A 36 -10.29 -9.25 -21.29
C PRO A 36 -9.21 -8.89 -22.31
N LEU A 37 -8.93 -7.58 -22.49
CA LEU A 37 -7.89 -7.09 -23.39
C LEU A 37 -6.51 -7.48 -22.88
N MET A 38 -6.24 -7.36 -21.58
CA MET A 38 -4.97 -7.79 -20.98
C MET A 38 -4.73 -9.28 -21.16
N ARG A 39 -5.78 -10.11 -21.03
CA ARG A 39 -5.69 -11.56 -21.25
C ARG A 39 -5.33 -11.96 -22.69
N THR A 40 -5.50 -11.07 -23.67
CA THR A 40 -5.02 -11.36 -25.04
C THR A 40 -3.50 -11.45 -25.11
N GLN A 41 -2.78 -10.72 -24.23
CA GLN A 41 -1.32 -10.74 -24.15
C GLN A 41 -0.81 -11.63 -23.01
N LEU A 42 -1.54 -11.66 -21.90
CA LEU A 42 -1.20 -12.38 -20.67
C LEU A 42 -2.36 -13.32 -20.30
N PRO A 43 -2.54 -14.43 -21.06
CA PRO A 43 -3.71 -15.31 -20.93
C PRO A 43 -3.75 -16.06 -19.60
N GLU A 44 -2.66 -16.07 -18.83
CA GLU A 44 -2.65 -16.66 -17.49
C GLU A 44 -3.43 -15.86 -16.45
N ILE A 45 -3.76 -14.59 -16.71
CA ILE A 45 -4.47 -13.75 -15.74
C ILE A 45 -5.91 -14.26 -15.57
N ILE A 46 -6.24 -14.69 -14.35
CA ILE A 46 -7.57 -15.16 -13.97
C ILE A 46 -8.43 -14.03 -13.42
N ASP A 47 -7.88 -13.10 -12.64
CA ASP A 47 -8.59 -11.91 -12.23
C ASP A 47 -7.61 -10.77 -11.87
N MET A 48 -8.15 -9.57 -11.73
CA MET A 48 -7.44 -8.37 -11.28
C MET A 48 -8.25 -7.63 -10.21
N ASN A 49 -7.60 -6.94 -9.29
CA ASN A 49 -8.25 -6.01 -8.36
C ASN A 49 -7.33 -4.81 -8.11
N MET A 50 -7.89 -3.61 -8.28
CA MET A 50 -7.28 -2.33 -7.94
C MET A 50 -8.06 -1.74 -6.75
N PRO A 51 -7.66 -2.04 -5.50
CA PRO A 51 -8.36 -1.55 -4.32
C PRO A 51 -8.25 -0.03 -4.18
N ALA A 52 -9.20 0.58 -3.45
CA ALA A 52 -9.30 2.04 -3.30
C ALA A 52 -8.04 2.63 -2.66
N GLU A 53 -7.47 1.95 -1.67
CA GLU A 53 -6.23 2.30 -0.98
C GLU A 53 -5.03 2.35 -1.94
N GLY A 54 -5.09 1.59 -3.04
CA GLY A 54 -4.10 1.53 -4.09
C GLY A 54 -4.17 2.65 -5.12
N VAL A 55 -5.21 3.49 -5.08
CA VAL A 55 -5.39 4.65 -5.98
C VAL A 55 -5.07 4.29 -7.45
N PHE A 56 -5.55 3.11 -7.88
CA PHE A 56 -5.27 2.43 -9.15
C PHE A 56 -3.81 2.00 -9.35
N HIS A 57 -2.89 2.94 -9.49
CA HIS A 57 -1.53 2.69 -9.94
C HIS A 57 -0.53 2.51 -8.78
N ASN A 58 -0.94 2.53 -7.52
CA ASN A 58 -0.04 2.16 -6.42
C ASN A 58 -0.15 0.68 -6.02
N LEU A 59 -1.28 0.03 -6.28
CA LEU A 59 -1.46 -1.40 -6.02
C LEU A 59 -2.38 -2.07 -7.05
N VAL A 60 -1.87 -3.12 -7.69
CA VAL A 60 -2.65 -4.07 -8.47
C VAL A 60 -2.48 -5.47 -7.87
N ILE A 61 -3.61 -6.14 -7.62
CA ILE A 61 -3.65 -7.53 -7.17
C ILE A 61 -4.13 -8.39 -8.33
N LEU A 62 -3.47 -9.53 -8.56
CA LEU A 62 -3.79 -10.45 -9.66
C LEU A 62 -3.92 -11.86 -9.12
N SER A 63 -4.77 -12.66 -9.75
CA SER A 63 -4.73 -14.12 -9.64
C SER A 63 -4.36 -14.72 -10.98
N ILE A 64 -3.56 -15.78 -10.98
CA ILE A 64 -3.10 -16.45 -12.21
C ILE A 64 -3.26 -17.96 -12.17
N ASP A 65 -3.45 -18.53 -13.36
CA ASP A 65 -3.25 -19.96 -13.61
C ASP A 65 -1.75 -20.22 -13.83
N LYS A 66 -1.07 -20.55 -12.73
CA LYS A 66 0.37 -20.80 -12.70
C LYS A 66 0.69 -22.20 -13.25
N ARG A 67 1.61 -22.26 -14.20
CA ARG A 67 1.99 -23.46 -14.97
C ARG A 67 3.50 -23.72 -15.00
N PHE A 68 4.33 -22.73 -14.66
CA PHE A 68 5.79 -22.88 -14.65
C PHE A 68 6.46 -21.99 -13.60
N PRO A 69 7.69 -22.35 -13.14
CA PRO A 69 8.44 -21.56 -12.17
C PRO A 69 8.62 -20.10 -12.60
N MET A 70 8.58 -19.17 -11.64
CA MET A 70 8.83 -17.73 -11.86
C MET A 70 7.81 -17.01 -12.76
N GLN A 71 6.69 -17.65 -13.10
CA GLN A 71 5.66 -17.07 -13.96
C GLN A 71 5.07 -15.77 -13.38
N ALA A 72 4.90 -15.67 -12.05
CA ALA A 72 4.42 -14.46 -11.39
C ALA A 72 5.37 -13.27 -11.63
N ARG A 73 6.69 -13.47 -11.53
CA ARG A 73 7.67 -12.41 -11.77
C ARG A 73 7.74 -12.00 -13.24
N ARG A 74 7.66 -12.98 -14.15
CA ARG A 74 7.53 -12.70 -15.60
C ARG A 74 6.32 -11.82 -15.89
N LEU A 75 5.17 -12.15 -15.31
CA LEU A 75 3.93 -11.37 -15.43
C LEU A 75 4.12 -9.94 -14.92
N MET A 76 4.69 -9.77 -13.72
CA MET A 76 4.97 -8.44 -13.15
C MET A 76 5.86 -7.60 -14.09
N SER A 77 6.93 -8.18 -14.62
CA SER A 77 7.81 -7.50 -15.58
C SER A 77 7.09 -7.11 -16.87
N ALA A 78 6.20 -7.97 -17.40
CA ALA A 78 5.41 -7.64 -18.58
C ALA A 78 4.46 -6.47 -18.32
N LEU A 79 3.77 -6.46 -17.17
CA LEU A 79 2.86 -5.38 -16.78
C LEU A 79 3.59 -4.06 -16.58
N TRP A 80 4.76 -4.07 -15.95
CA TRP A 80 5.58 -2.86 -15.81
C TRP A 80 6.13 -2.33 -17.14
N GLY A 81 6.12 -3.14 -18.20
CA GLY A 81 6.44 -2.70 -19.56
C GLY A 81 5.23 -2.26 -20.40
N MET A 82 3.99 -2.37 -19.89
CA MET A 82 2.79 -2.29 -20.71
C MET A 82 1.92 -1.07 -20.38
N GLY A 83 1.85 -0.10 -21.30
CA GLY A 83 0.86 0.99 -21.27
C GLY A 83 0.77 1.69 -19.91
N GLN A 84 -0.44 1.86 -19.38
CA GLN A 84 -0.67 2.49 -18.07
C GLN A 84 -0.27 1.59 -16.88
N MET A 85 -0.14 0.27 -17.08
CA MET A 85 0.34 -0.65 -16.03
C MET A 85 1.82 -0.41 -15.69
N SER A 86 2.56 0.28 -16.57
CA SER A 86 3.93 0.71 -16.31
C SER A 86 4.05 1.67 -15.10
N PHE A 87 3.00 2.40 -14.75
CA PHE A 87 2.98 3.25 -13.55
C PHE A 87 2.77 2.48 -12.25
N VAL A 88 2.32 1.22 -12.33
CA VAL A 88 1.97 0.44 -11.14
C VAL A 88 3.18 0.32 -10.22
N LYS A 89 3.07 0.80 -8.98
CA LYS A 89 4.15 0.75 -7.99
C LYS A 89 4.26 -0.65 -7.36
N THR A 90 3.14 -1.23 -6.97
CA THR A 90 3.09 -2.54 -6.30
C THR A 90 2.19 -3.51 -7.05
N ILE A 91 2.68 -4.73 -7.33
CA ILE A 91 1.89 -5.82 -7.89
C ILE A 91 1.95 -7.01 -6.93
N ILE A 92 0.80 -7.56 -6.55
CA ILE A 92 0.71 -8.81 -5.77
C ILE A 92 0.05 -9.86 -6.65
N VAL A 93 0.66 -11.05 -6.74
CA VAL A 93 0.15 -12.15 -7.57
C VAL A 93 -0.18 -13.35 -6.69
N PHE A 94 -1.40 -13.87 -6.85
CA PHE A 94 -1.94 -15.04 -6.14
C PHE A 94 -2.26 -16.17 -7.12
N ASP A 95 -2.49 -17.36 -6.56
CA ASP A 95 -3.03 -18.51 -7.30
C ASP A 95 -4.49 -18.25 -7.73
N GLN A 96 -4.93 -18.96 -8.78
CA GLN A 96 -6.25 -18.81 -9.40
C GLN A 96 -7.46 -19.04 -8.47
N ASP A 97 -7.27 -19.79 -7.38
CA ASP A 97 -8.31 -20.17 -6.42
C ASP A 97 -8.51 -19.12 -5.31
N VAL A 98 -7.66 -18.09 -5.26
CA VAL A 98 -7.79 -16.99 -4.31
C VAL A 98 -8.79 -15.95 -4.84
N ASP A 99 -9.84 -15.70 -4.05
CA ASP A 99 -10.77 -14.59 -4.29
C ASP A 99 -10.10 -13.25 -3.96
N ILE A 100 -9.48 -12.64 -4.96
CA ILE A 100 -8.77 -11.37 -4.84
C ILE A 100 -9.69 -10.15 -4.74
N GLN A 101 -11.00 -10.30 -4.93
CA GLN A 101 -11.97 -9.20 -4.71
C GLN A 101 -12.25 -9.03 -3.21
N ASN A 102 -12.05 -10.08 -2.41
CA ASN A 102 -12.12 -10.02 -0.96
C ASN A 102 -10.78 -9.56 -0.36
N THR A 103 -10.63 -8.24 -0.20
CA THR A 103 -9.39 -7.61 0.29
C THR A 103 -8.99 -8.08 1.69
N GLN A 104 -9.94 -8.42 2.56
CA GLN A 104 -9.64 -8.97 3.88
C GLN A 104 -8.94 -10.33 3.75
N LYS A 105 -9.50 -11.26 2.96
CA LYS A 105 -8.89 -12.57 2.71
C LYS A 105 -7.54 -12.47 2.03
N VAL A 106 -7.36 -11.50 1.14
CA VAL A 106 -6.06 -11.20 0.50
C VAL A 106 -5.01 -10.86 1.56
N ILE A 107 -5.33 -9.97 2.50
CA ILE A 107 -4.41 -9.57 3.58
C ILE A 107 -4.11 -10.77 4.49
N GLU A 108 -5.14 -11.50 4.92
CA GLU A 108 -4.97 -12.72 5.75
C GLU A 108 -4.10 -13.76 5.05
N THR A 109 -4.30 -13.98 3.75
CA THR A 109 -3.49 -14.92 2.96
C THR A 109 -2.04 -14.46 2.87
N LEU A 110 -1.83 -13.16 2.62
CA LEU A 110 -0.50 -12.58 2.52
C LEU A 110 0.27 -12.72 3.84
N LEU A 111 -0.35 -12.35 4.97
CA LEU A 111 0.25 -12.42 6.30
C LEU A 111 0.51 -13.86 6.78
N ASN A 112 -0.13 -14.86 6.17
CA ASN A 112 0.08 -16.27 6.52
C ASN A 112 1.06 -17.02 5.62
N LYS A 113 1.33 -16.51 4.42
CA LYS A 113 2.11 -17.24 3.41
C LYS A 113 3.45 -16.60 3.06
N ILE A 114 3.55 -15.27 3.13
CA ILE A 114 4.65 -14.56 2.47
C ILE A 114 6.01 -14.82 3.12
N ASP A 115 7.03 -14.95 2.30
CA ASP A 115 8.42 -14.94 2.72
C ASP A 115 9.11 -13.66 2.26
N PHE A 116 9.42 -12.76 3.19
CA PHE A 116 10.03 -11.47 2.85
C PHE A 116 11.42 -11.61 2.23
N THR A 117 12.07 -12.78 2.35
CA THR A 117 13.40 -13.02 1.79
C THR A 117 13.38 -13.62 0.38
N HIS A 118 12.30 -14.30 -0.01
CA HIS A 118 12.20 -14.98 -1.31
C HIS A 118 11.04 -14.49 -2.18
N ASP A 119 9.91 -14.06 -1.60
CA ASP A 119 8.71 -13.75 -2.37
C ASP A 119 8.63 -12.30 -2.86
N LEU A 120 9.56 -11.45 -2.42
CA LEU A 120 9.63 -10.07 -2.87
C LEU A 120 10.50 -9.94 -4.13
N PHE A 121 10.00 -9.20 -5.11
CA PHE A 121 10.68 -8.90 -6.36
C PHE A 121 10.75 -7.39 -6.56
N PHE A 122 11.95 -6.82 -6.44
CA PHE A 122 12.15 -5.39 -6.64
C PHE A 122 12.55 -5.09 -8.08
N SER A 123 11.95 -4.05 -8.64
CA SER A 123 12.32 -3.49 -9.94
C SER A 123 12.42 -1.97 -9.87
N GLU A 124 12.75 -1.34 -11.00
CA GLU A 124 12.76 0.10 -11.19
C GLU A 124 12.06 0.42 -12.51
N GLY A 125 11.34 1.53 -12.55
CA GLY A 125 10.67 1.97 -13.76
C GLY A 125 9.94 3.28 -13.56
N ILE A 126 9.18 3.69 -14.57
CA ILE A 126 8.44 4.95 -14.52
C ILE A 126 7.35 4.92 -13.45
N LEU A 127 7.09 6.07 -12.84
CA LEU A 127 6.03 6.28 -11.86
C LEU A 127 5.10 7.38 -12.35
N ASP A 128 3.93 7.49 -11.73
CA ASP A 128 3.03 8.62 -11.97
C ASP A 128 3.73 9.96 -11.68
N VAL A 129 3.42 10.98 -12.46
CA VAL A 129 4.04 12.32 -12.34
C VAL A 129 3.73 13.00 -11.00
N LEU A 130 2.65 12.60 -10.33
CA LEU A 130 2.25 13.07 -9.01
C LEU A 130 2.87 12.23 -7.88
N ASN A 131 3.70 11.23 -8.19
CA ASN A 131 4.36 10.43 -7.18
C ASN A 131 5.43 11.24 -6.44
N HIS A 132 5.06 11.69 -5.24
CA HIS A 132 5.95 12.42 -4.35
C HIS A 132 6.90 11.52 -3.56
N ALA A 133 6.59 10.22 -3.39
CA ALA A 133 7.33 9.37 -2.47
C ALA A 133 8.72 8.98 -2.98
N SER A 134 8.93 8.87 -4.30
CA SER A 134 10.27 8.62 -4.82
C SER A 134 11.19 9.83 -4.63
N ASP A 135 12.51 9.65 -4.62
CA ASP A 135 13.43 10.79 -4.64
C ASP A 135 13.57 11.41 -6.05
N LYS A 136 12.98 10.77 -7.08
CA LYS A 136 12.97 11.21 -8.48
C LYS A 136 11.53 11.38 -9.00
N ALA A 137 11.27 12.46 -9.72
CA ALA A 137 9.91 12.88 -10.10
C ALA A 137 9.14 11.96 -11.07
N LEU A 138 9.80 11.02 -11.76
CA LEU A 138 9.18 10.26 -12.85
C LEU A 138 9.50 8.78 -12.84
N TYR A 139 10.37 8.33 -11.94
CA TYR A 139 10.78 6.94 -11.85
C TYR A 139 11.21 6.63 -10.43
N GLY A 140 11.21 5.37 -10.07
CA GLY A 140 11.62 4.93 -8.75
C GLY A 140 11.49 3.42 -8.65
N SER A 141 11.53 2.92 -7.42
CA SER A 141 11.42 1.49 -7.23
C SER A 141 9.98 0.98 -7.30
N LYS A 142 9.86 -0.28 -7.69
CA LYS A 142 8.61 -1.03 -7.81
C LYS A 142 8.72 -2.32 -7.02
N LEU A 143 7.60 -2.75 -6.44
CA LEU A 143 7.51 -3.94 -5.60
C LEU A 143 6.58 -4.97 -6.22
N GLY A 144 7.12 -6.14 -6.52
CA GLY A 144 6.39 -7.34 -6.86
C GLY A 144 6.34 -8.24 -5.64
N ILE A 145 5.18 -8.85 -5.38
CA ILE A 145 4.98 -9.80 -4.31
C ILE A 145 4.39 -11.07 -4.92
N ASP A 146 5.19 -12.13 -4.94
CA ASP A 146 4.78 -13.44 -5.45
C ASP A 146 4.18 -14.29 -4.32
N ALA A 147 2.87 -14.16 -4.12
CA ALA A 147 2.11 -14.94 -3.14
C ALA A 147 1.52 -16.24 -3.74
N THR A 148 2.01 -16.67 -4.91
CA THR A 148 1.62 -17.95 -5.52
C THR A 148 2.28 -19.13 -4.83
N THR A 149 1.62 -20.27 -4.89
CA THR A 149 2.15 -21.54 -4.40
C THR A 149 3.42 -21.90 -5.17
N LYS A 150 4.47 -22.28 -4.43
CA LYS A 150 5.74 -22.67 -5.04
C LYS A 150 5.64 -24.07 -5.63
N ILE A 151 6.18 -24.24 -6.82
CA ILE A 151 6.20 -25.50 -7.55
C ILE A 151 7.63 -25.99 -7.79
N GLU A 152 7.79 -27.21 -8.30
CA GLU A 152 9.11 -27.79 -8.61
C GLU A 152 9.95 -26.84 -9.49
N GLY A 153 11.16 -26.53 -9.02
CA GLY A 153 12.07 -25.56 -9.65
C GLY A 153 12.07 -24.15 -9.04
N GLU A 154 11.21 -23.91 -8.04
CA GLU A 154 11.26 -22.69 -7.22
C GLU A 154 11.83 -22.98 -5.83
N ASP A 155 12.46 -21.97 -5.23
CA ASP A 155 12.96 -22.06 -3.86
C ASP A 155 11.77 -22.16 -2.89
N GLU A 156 11.78 -23.17 -2.03
CA GLU A 156 10.77 -23.31 -0.97
C GLU A 156 11.04 -22.34 0.19
N SER A 157 9.97 -21.79 0.77
CA SER A 157 10.09 -20.94 1.96
C SER A 157 10.54 -21.76 3.17
N LYS A 158 11.55 -21.24 3.88
CA LYS A 158 12.11 -21.86 5.10
C LYS A 158 11.31 -21.56 6.36
N ILE A 159 10.34 -20.64 6.30
CA ILE A 159 9.67 -20.06 7.46
C ILE A 159 8.82 -21.08 8.22
N LYS A 160 8.20 -22.03 7.51
CA LYS A 160 7.38 -23.09 8.12
C LYS A 160 8.20 -23.99 9.06
N SER A 161 9.52 -24.08 8.89
CA SER A 161 10.39 -24.91 9.74
C SER A 161 10.90 -24.20 11.00
N GLU A 162 10.97 -22.86 11.00
CA GLU A 162 11.64 -22.08 12.05
C GLU A 162 10.68 -21.49 13.11
N ASN A 163 9.41 -21.23 12.77
CA ASN A 163 8.46 -20.50 13.63
C ASN A 163 7.61 -21.35 14.60
N ASN A 164 8.03 -22.57 14.94
CA ASN A 164 7.35 -23.38 15.99
C ASN A 164 7.52 -22.82 17.42
N SER A 165 8.24 -21.71 17.60
CA SER A 165 8.32 -20.96 18.86
C SER A 165 7.32 -19.81 18.84
N LYS A 166 6.13 -20.00 19.42
CA LYS A 166 5.15 -18.92 19.67
C LYS A 166 5.70 -17.94 20.72
N THR A 167 6.50 -16.97 20.31
CA THR A 167 6.80 -15.80 21.14
C THR A 167 5.51 -15.00 21.31
N ALA A 168 5.14 -14.71 22.56
CA ALA A 168 3.94 -13.93 22.85
C ALA A 168 4.05 -12.53 22.21
N SER A 169 2.98 -12.09 21.55
CA SER A 169 2.92 -10.74 20.99
C SER A 169 3.06 -9.72 22.12
N PRO A 170 3.91 -8.68 21.98
CA PRO A 170 4.03 -7.63 22.96
C PRO A 170 2.73 -6.81 23.07
N LEU A 171 2.61 -6.05 24.16
CA LEU A 171 1.56 -5.04 24.34
C LEU A 171 2.00 -3.70 23.73
N SER A 172 1.04 -2.94 23.19
CA SER A 172 1.29 -1.61 22.61
C SER A 172 1.93 -0.65 23.63
N GLU A 173 1.52 -0.73 24.89
CA GLU A 173 2.00 0.11 25.99
C GLU A 173 3.51 -0.09 26.21
N HIS A 174 3.99 -1.34 26.19
CA HIS A 174 5.42 -1.64 26.37
C HIS A 174 6.28 -1.11 25.22
N VAL A 175 5.72 -1.04 24.00
CA VAL A 175 6.40 -0.39 22.86
C VAL A 175 6.57 1.09 23.13
N LEU A 176 5.50 1.78 23.55
CA LEU A 176 5.52 3.22 23.84
C LEU A 176 6.45 3.57 25.01
N GLU A 177 6.54 2.71 26.03
CA GLU A 177 7.49 2.85 27.14
C GLU A 177 8.96 2.71 26.68
N SER A 178 9.23 1.82 25.73
CA SER A 178 10.59 1.55 25.22
C SER A 178 11.06 2.56 24.16
N PHE A 179 10.10 3.22 23.49
CA PHE A 179 10.31 4.15 22.40
C PHE A 179 9.54 5.45 22.65
N THR A 180 10.11 6.33 23.48
CA THR A 180 9.50 7.61 23.88
C THR A 180 9.29 8.61 22.74
N GLU A 181 9.86 8.33 21.56
CA GLU A 181 9.67 9.09 20.33
C GLU A 181 8.39 8.70 19.58
N LEU A 182 7.80 7.55 19.89
CA LEU A 182 6.53 7.11 19.31
C LEU A 182 5.36 7.74 20.07
N THR A 183 4.37 8.25 19.33
CA THR A 183 3.19 8.92 19.92
C THR A 183 1.99 7.99 20.06
N SER A 184 1.89 6.96 19.23
CA SER A 184 0.85 5.93 19.30
C SER A 184 1.35 4.61 18.75
N CYS A 185 0.76 3.49 19.19
CA CYS A 185 1.08 2.16 18.69
C CYS A 185 -0.13 1.23 18.73
N LYS A 186 -0.36 0.51 17.64
CA LYS A 186 -1.36 -0.56 17.53
C LYS A 186 -0.70 -1.82 17.03
N ILE A 187 -0.83 -2.90 17.80
CA ILE A 187 -0.45 -4.24 17.35
C ILE A 187 -1.73 -4.96 16.90
N LEU A 188 -1.72 -5.50 15.68
CA LEU A 188 -2.87 -6.23 15.15
C LEU A 188 -2.95 -7.60 15.84
N LYS A 189 -4.08 -7.85 16.50
CA LYS A 189 -4.35 -9.14 17.15
C LYS A 189 -4.84 -10.13 16.10
N GLN A 190 -3.91 -10.84 15.48
CA GLN A 190 -4.18 -11.86 14.48
C GLN A 190 -3.39 -13.13 14.82
N ASN A 191 -3.94 -14.29 14.47
CA ASN A 191 -3.27 -15.59 14.62
C ASN A 191 -2.50 -15.95 13.35
N ASP A 192 -1.94 -14.95 12.68
CA ASP A 192 -1.24 -15.13 11.42
C ASP A 192 0.25 -15.40 11.64
N LEU A 193 0.92 -15.94 10.63
CA LEU A 193 2.37 -16.14 10.63
C LEU A 193 3.13 -14.84 10.91
N HIS A 194 2.65 -13.73 10.32
CA HIS A 194 3.23 -12.41 10.49
C HIS A 194 2.44 -11.56 11.48
N GLN A 195 3.10 -11.12 12.54
CA GLN A 195 2.55 -10.12 13.46
C GLN A 195 2.90 -8.71 12.99
N VAL A 196 1.87 -7.87 12.93
CA VAL A 196 1.96 -6.50 12.40
C VAL A 196 1.79 -5.49 13.52
N ALA A 197 2.69 -4.51 13.58
CA ALA A 197 2.56 -3.35 14.45
C ALA A 197 2.62 -2.05 13.64
N PHE A 198 1.71 -1.14 13.94
CA PHE A 198 1.68 0.23 13.44
C PHE A 198 2.09 1.17 14.57
N ALA A 199 2.94 2.14 14.28
CA ALA A 199 3.26 3.20 15.23
C ALA A 199 3.42 4.54 14.54
N THR A 200 3.16 5.62 15.26
CA THR A 200 3.32 6.99 14.75
C THR A 200 4.53 7.64 15.39
N LEU A 201 5.28 8.41 14.61
CA LEU A 201 6.50 9.10 15.02
C LEU A 201 6.30 10.61 14.98
N ASP A 202 6.65 11.30 16.06
CA ASP A 202 6.86 12.76 16.03
C ASP A 202 8.25 13.05 15.43
N LYS A 203 8.30 13.13 14.09
CA LYS A 203 9.54 13.29 13.34
C LYS A 203 10.03 14.74 13.43
N LYS A 204 11.20 14.93 14.05
CA LYS A 204 11.84 16.23 14.29
C LYS A 204 13.07 16.47 13.43
N LYS A 205 13.67 15.41 12.88
CA LYS A 205 14.91 15.50 12.10
C LYS A 205 15.02 14.43 11.01
N PRO A 206 15.84 14.67 9.98
CA PRO A 206 16.16 13.67 8.97
C PRO A 206 16.68 12.36 9.59
N GLN A 207 16.37 11.25 8.94
CA GLN A 207 16.77 9.89 9.30
C GLN A 207 16.24 9.40 10.66
N GLN A 208 15.33 10.12 11.31
CA GLN A 208 14.78 9.66 12.59
C GLN A 208 13.96 8.37 12.40
N GLY A 209 13.11 8.29 11.38
CA GLY A 209 12.28 7.11 11.10
C GLY A 209 13.11 5.83 10.93
N CYS A 210 14.12 5.86 10.05
CA CYS A 210 14.98 4.69 9.83
C CYS A 210 15.78 4.28 11.08
N LYS A 211 16.17 5.23 11.95
CA LYS A 211 16.85 4.92 13.22
C LYS A 211 15.92 4.23 14.20
N VAL A 212 14.68 4.71 14.32
CA VAL A 212 13.64 4.08 15.16
C VAL A 212 13.36 2.66 14.69
N ILE A 213 13.14 2.46 13.39
CA ILE A 213 12.93 1.13 12.79
C ILE A 213 14.12 0.21 13.10
N LYS A 214 15.36 0.64 12.83
CA LYS A 214 16.55 -0.18 13.12
C LYS A 214 16.67 -0.52 14.60
N LYS A 215 16.35 0.39 15.51
CA LYS A 215 16.35 0.13 16.95
C LYS A 215 15.26 -0.87 17.33
N PHE A 216 14.03 -0.68 16.85
CA PHE A 216 12.88 -1.56 17.11
C PHE A 216 13.12 -2.99 16.60
N MET A 217 13.56 -3.13 15.35
CA MET A 217 13.72 -4.43 14.72
C MET A 217 14.89 -5.23 15.31
N ASN A 218 15.93 -4.57 15.84
CA ASN A 218 17.05 -5.25 16.51
C ASN A 218 16.79 -5.56 18.00
N ASP A 219 15.74 -4.99 18.61
CA ASP A 219 15.41 -5.29 19.99
C ASP A 219 14.70 -6.65 20.10
N LYS A 220 15.36 -7.58 20.81
CA LYS A 220 14.89 -8.95 21.01
C LYS A 220 13.52 -9.01 21.71
N LYS A 221 13.16 -8.00 22.50
CA LYS A 221 11.85 -7.92 23.17
C LYS A 221 10.68 -7.85 22.19
N PHE A 222 10.90 -7.27 21.01
CA PHE A 222 9.88 -7.09 19.98
C PHE A 222 10.08 -8.03 18.78
N SER A 223 10.87 -9.11 18.96
CA SER A 223 11.17 -10.09 17.92
C SER A 223 9.93 -10.80 17.34
N ALA A 224 8.83 -10.86 18.09
CA ALA A 224 7.56 -11.41 17.64
C ALA A 224 6.92 -10.58 16.51
N ILE A 225 7.16 -9.26 16.48
CA ILE A 225 6.66 -8.37 15.43
C ILE A 225 7.51 -8.55 14.18
N THR A 226 6.92 -9.10 13.12
CA THR A 226 7.59 -9.35 11.84
C THR A 226 7.38 -8.23 10.84
N VAL A 227 6.30 -7.46 10.97
CA VAL A 227 6.04 -6.28 10.13
C VAL A 227 5.85 -5.07 11.04
N PHE A 228 6.74 -4.09 10.94
CA PHE A 228 6.63 -2.83 11.69
C PHE A 228 6.47 -1.67 10.73
N VAL A 229 5.34 -0.95 10.81
CA VAL A 229 5.07 0.22 9.97
C VAL A 229 5.13 1.48 10.81
N LEU A 230 5.98 2.42 10.40
CA LEU A 230 6.17 3.70 11.06
C LEU A 230 5.52 4.82 10.23
N LEU A 231 4.52 5.49 10.82
CA LEU A 231 3.71 6.55 10.23
C LEU A 231 4.05 7.93 10.84
N GLU A 232 3.53 8.99 10.25
CA GLU A 232 3.59 10.35 10.81
C GLU A 232 2.71 10.51 12.07
N ASN A 233 3.03 11.47 12.93
CA ASN A 233 2.39 11.67 14.24
C ASN A 233 0.86 11.86 14.22
N HIS A 234 0.33 12.43 13.14
CA HIS A 234 -1.09 12.79 12.98
C HIS A 234 -1.92 11.64 12.40
N GLU A 235 -1.29 10.54 11.97
CA GLU A 235 -1.99 9.40 11.40
C GLU A 235 -2.73 8.59 12.45
N ASN A 236 -3.89 8.06 12.08
CA ASN A 236 -4.66 7.19 12.96
C ASN A 236 -4.31 5.72 12.74
N VAL A 237 -3.51 5.13 13.63
CA VAL A 237 -3.15 3.70 13.59
C VAL A 237 -4.35 2.75 13.68
N ASN A 238 -5.53 3.24 14.10
CA ASN A 238 -6.73 2.41 14.18
C ASN A 238 -7.48 2.28 12.86
N ASP A 239 -7.24 3.17 11.90
CA ASP A 239 -7.85 3.16 10.58
C ASP A 239 -6.96 2.41 9.58
N ALA A 240 -7.24 1.12 9.40
CA ALA A 240 -6.45 0.25 8.54
C ALA A 240 -6.48 0.69 7.07
N SER A 241 -7.60 1.24 6.57
CA SER A 241 -7.71 1.70 5.19
C SER A 241 -6.80 2.91 4.96
N THR A 242 -6.81 3.87 5.90
CA THR A 242 -5.87 5.00 5.87
C THR A 242 -4.42 4.53 5.95
N VAL A 243 -4.08 3.62 6.87
CA VAL A 243 -2.71 3.09 6.98
C VAL A 243 -2.26 2.43 5.68
N LEU A 244 -3.10 1.61 5.05
CA LEU A 244 -2.78 0.98 3.76
C LEU A 244 -2.59 2.01 2.64
N TRP A 245 -3.49 2.99 2.55
CA TRP A 245 -3.35 4.10 1.61
C TRP A 245 -2.02 4.83 1.78
N LYS A 246 -1.61 5.10 3.03
CA LYS A 246 -0.32 5.74 3.35
C LYS A 246 0.86 4.89 2.94
N ILE A 247 0.86 3.61 3.27
CA ILE A 247 1.94 2.69 2.87
C ILE A 247 2.10 2.72 1.35
N LEU A 248 1.00 2.62 0.59
CA LEU A 248 1.06 2.53 -0.87
C LEU A 248 1.46 3.86 -1.54
N ASN A 249 1.09 5.00 -0.94
CA ASN A 249 1.38 6.32 -1.53
C ASN A 249 2.74 6.87 -1.09
N ASN A 250 3.13 6.71 0.18
CA ASN A 250 4.24 7.43 0.80
C ASN A 250 5.57 6.65 0.83
N ILE A 251 5.66 5.49 0.17
CA ILE A 251 6.92 4.75 0.09
C ILE A 251 7.49 4.69 -1.33
N ASP A 252 8.82 4.73 -1.38
CA ASP A 252 9.65 4.12 -2.42
C ASP A 252 10.15 2.77 -1.86
N PRO A 253 9.64 1.62 -2.35
CA PRO A 253 9.86 0.32 -1.73
C PRO A 253 11.33 -0.03 -1.40
N LYS A 254 12.27 0.21 -2.32
CA LYS A 254 13.70 -0.08 -2.10
C LYS A 254 14.33 0.82 -1.02
N ARG A 255 13.90 2.08 -0.91
CA ARG A 255 14.46 3.04 0.05
C ARG A 255 13.88 2.86 1.44
N ASP A 256 12.57 2.61 1.52
CA ASP A 256 11.81 2.75 2.75
C ASP A 256 11.48 1.43 3.45
N MET A 257 11.75 0.28 2.81
CA MET A 257 11.63 -1.05 3.42
C MET A 257 12.99 -1.54 3.92
N TYR A 258 13.06 -1.89 5.21
CA TYR A 258 14.26 -2.34 5.90
C TYR A 258 14.10 -3.79 6.35
N PHE A 259 14.95 -4.68 5.84
CA PHE A 259 14.85 -6.12 6.08
C PHE A 259 15.78 -6.61 7.21
N PHE A 260 15.26 -7.47 8.08
CA PHE A 260 15.95 -8.05 9.23
C PHE A 260 15.66 -9.56 9.28
N GLY A 261 16.26 -10.30 8.34
CA GLY A 261 15.85 -11.68 8.05
C GLY A 261 14.43 -11.69 7.45
N ASN A 262 13.57 -12.58 7.94
CA ASN A 262 12.17 -12.62 7.53
C ASN A 262 11.27 -11.62 8.30
N ARG A 263 11.80 -10.42 8.56
CA ARG A 263 11.09 -9.33 9.22
C ARG A 263 11.34 -8.05 8.44
N VAL A 264 10.36 -7.17 8.37
CA VAL A 264 10.43 -5.92 7.62
C VAL A 264 9.94 -4.74 8.47
N GLY A 265 10.72 -3.67 8.46
CA GLY A 265 10.30 -2.36 8.93
C GLY A 265 10.04 -1.44 7.75
N ILE A 266 8.95 -0.68 7.76
CA ILE A 266 8.52 0.19 6.66
C ILE A 266 8.43 1.63 7.16
N ASP A 267 9.20 2.52 6.57
CA ASP A 267 9.23 3.95 6.92
C ASP A 267 8.29 4.76 6.01
N VAL A 268 7.07 5.00 6.48
CA VAL A 268 6.02 5.75 5.75
C VAL A 268 6.12 7.26 6.00
N SER A 269 7.06 7.70 6.86
CA SER A 269 7.23 9.11 7.25
C SER A 269 7.60 10.02 6.08
N CYS A 270 7.29 11.32 6.20
CA CYS A 270 7.65 12.34 5.23
C CYS A 270 9.17 12.41 5.03
N LYS A 271 9.65 12.47 3.78
CA LYS A 271 11.09 12.51 3.45
C LYS A 271 11.65 13.91 3.20
N THR A 272 10.86 14.96 3.42
CA THR A 272 11.33 16.35 3.34
C THR A 272 12.53 16.57 4.27
N GLY A 273 13.60 17.16 3.72
CA GLY A 273 14.84 17.44 4.45
C GLY A 273 15.80 16.26 4.55
N GLU A 274 15.45 15.07 4.04
CA GLU A 274 16.44 13.99 3.89
C GLU A 274 17.51 14.39 2.84
N PRO A 275 18.80 14.08 3.06
CA PRO A 275 19.89 14.60 2.23
C PRO A 275 19.75 14.35 0.71
N ASP A 276 19.21 13.18 0.34
CA ASP A 276 19.07 12.75 -1.05
C ASP A 276 17.65 12.95 -1.60
N PHE A 277 16.74 13.53 -0.82
CA PHE A 277 15.35 13.72 -1.20
C PHE A 277 15.08 15.18 -1.59
N LYS A 278 14.84 15.41 -2.89
CA LYS A 278 14.68 16.76 -3.47
C LYS A 278 13.25 17.06 -3.93
N GLN A 279 12.37 16.07 -3.91
CA GLN A 279 10.99 16.25 -4.32
C GLN A 279 10.22 17.07 -3.29
N TYR A 280 9.18 17.77 -3.76
CA TYR A 280 8.21 18.35 -2.87
C TYR A 280 7.32 17.25 -2.30
N TRP A 281 7.20 17.21 -0.97
CA TRP A 281 6.24 16.36 -0.29
C TRP A 281 4.97 17.18 -0.04
N PRO A 282 3.83 16.84 -0.68
CA PRO A 282 2.62 17.63 -0.56
C PRO A 282 2.02 17.51 0.83
N ASP A 283 1.47 18.63 1.31
CA ASP A 283 0.58 18.62 2.46
C ASP A 283 -0.74 17.95 2.09
N GLU A 284 -1.37 17.31 3.06
CA GLU A 284 -2.70 16.77 2.87
C GLU A 284 -3.75 17.87 2.79
N ILE A 285 -4.62 17.75 1.79
CA ILE A 285 -5.71 18.69 1.61
C ILE A 285 -6.76 18.41 2.68
N GLU A 286 -6.86 19.32 3.65
CA GLU A 286 -7.92 19.31 4.65
C GLU A 286 -8.92 20.44 4.42
N MET A 287 -10.21 20.10 4.46
CA MET A 287 -11.26 21.11 4.46
C MET A 287 -11.31 21.82 5.80
N SER A 288 -11.18 23.15 5.79
CA SER A 288 -11.33 23.96 7.01
C SER A 288 -12.72 23.79 7.63
N ASN A 289 -12.81 23.95 8.95
CA ASN A 289 -14.08 23.83 9.69
C ASN A 289 -15.14 24.82 9.19
N ASN A 290 -14.74 26.03 8.77
CA ASN A 290 -15.65 27.00 8.17
C ASN A 290 -16.27 26.49 6.86
N ILE A 291 -15.46 25.90 5.97
CA ILE A 291 -15.96 25.33 4.72
C ILE A 291 -16.88 24.15 5.00
N LYS A 292 -16.53 23.26 5.93
CA LYS A 292 -17.41 22.15 6.35
C LYS A 292 -18.78 22.67 6.79
N GLN A 293 -18.82 23.67 7.68
CA GLN A 293 -20.06 24.31 8.13
C GLN A 293 -20.89 24.92 6.99
N ILE A 294 -20.24 25.61 6.04
CA ILE A 294 -20.92 26.19 4.87
C ILE A 294 -21.54 25.08 4.00
N VAL A 295 -20.80 23.99 3.78
CA VAL A 295 -21.28 22.85 2.99
C VAL A 295 -22.47 22.19 3.69
N ASP A 296 -22.38 21.90 5.00
CA ASP A 296 -23.44 21.27 5.78
C ASP A 296 -24.73 22.11 5.75
N GLN A 297 -24.63 23.43 5.95
CA GLN A 297 -25.78 24.34 5.88
C GLN A 297 -26.43 24.35 4.49
N LYS A 298 -25.62 24.34 3.42
CA LYS A 298 -26.13 24.29 2.05
C LYS A 298 -26.76 22.95 1.72
N TRP A 299 -26.17 21.85 2.21
CA TRP A 299 -26.66 20.50 1.96
C TRP A 299 -28.10 20.34 2.45
N THR A 300 -28.36 20.67 3.72
CA THR A 300 -29.71 20.61 4.31
C THR A 300 -30.70 21.46 3.53
N LYS A 301 -30.29 22.65 3.07
CA LYS A 301 -31.15 23.54 2.28
C LYS A 301 -31.44 23.01 0.87
N MET A 302 -30.48 22.33 0.24
CA MET A 302 -30.61 21.83 -1.13
C MET A 302 -31.31 20.48 -1.22
N PHE A 303 -31.15 19.61 -0.22
CA PHE A 303 -31.57 18.21 -0.30
C PHE A 303 -32.57 17.78 0.79
N ASP A 304 -32.54 18.38 1.99
CA ASP A 304 -33.44 18.02 3.10
C ASP A 304 -34.67 18.95 3.20
N GLY A 305 -34.74 19.99 2.35
CA GLY A 305 -35.86 20.93 2.26
C GLY A 305 -37.07 20.40 1.47
N LYS A 306 -37.44 19.14 1.66
CA LYS A 306 -38.75 18.57 1.24
C LYS A 306 -39.57 18.17 2.45
#